data_AF-A0A970YSA6-F1
#
_entry.id   AF-A0A970YSA6-F1
#
_cell.length_a   1.000
_cell.length_b   1.000
_cell.length_c   1.000
_cell.angle_alpha   90.00
_cell.angle_beta   90.00
_cell.angle_gamma   90.00
#
_symmetry.space_group_name_H-M   'P 1'
#
loop_
_entity.id
_entity.type
_entity.pdbx_description
1 polymer ?
#
loop_
_entity_poly.entity_id
_entity_poly.type
_entity_poly.pdbx_seq_one_letter_code
_entity_poly.pdbx_strand_id
1 'polypeptide(L)' 'MDHINTYGYIPEYYIDRPFTCCDCGKEEIWKAIDQKWYIEDAKGHIDAKAIRCHDCRVKLKEQNTQPVGLGNVASRRA' A
#
# COMPACT_ATOMS: atom_id res chain seq x y z
N MET A 1 23.60 2.99 -12.40
CA MET A 1 22.47 2.03 -12.47
C MET A 1 21.84 2.01 -11.09
N ASP A 2 20.71 2.69 -10.94
CA ASP A 2 19.97 2.73 -9.68
C ASP A 2 19.21 1.41 -9.52
N HIS A 3 19.77 0.53 -8.70
CA HIS A 3 19.16 -0.76 -8.40
C HIS A 3 18.21 -0.59 -7.22
N ILE A 4 16.90 -0.60 -7.49
CA ILE A 4 15.90 -0.89 -6.46
C ILE A 4 16.14 -2.33 -5.95
N ASN A 5 15.77 -2.62 -4.70
CA ASN A 5 16.05 -3.89 -3.99
C ASN A 5 15.42 -5.16 -4.61
N THR A 6 14.93 -5.08 -5.85
CA THR A 6 14.30 -6.15 -6.61
C THR A 6 15.14 -6.42 -7.85
N TYR A 7 15.29 -7.69 -8.24
CA TYR A 7 16.06 -8.19 -9.38
C TYR A 7 15.54 -7.73 -10.78
N GLY A 8 15.05 -6.49 -10.91
CA GLY A 8 14.45 -5.95 -12.13
C GLY A 8 14.94 -4.53 -12.43
N TYR A 9 15.08 -4.24 -13.72
CA TYR A 9 15.34 -2.89 -14.23
C TYR A 9 14.12 -1.99 -13.98
N ILE A 10 14.37 -0.73 -13.63
CA ILE A 10 13.30 0.28 -13.53
C ILE A 10 12.63 0.42 -14.92
N PRO A 11 11.28 0.41 -15.03
CA PRO A 11 10.59 0.56 -16.31
C PRO A 11 10.94 1.89 -16.98
N GLU A 12 11.12 1.87 -18.31
CA GLU A 12 11.34 3.11 -19.09
C GLU A 12 10.10 4.01 -19.13
N TYR A 13 8.90 3.43 -19.00
CA TYR A 13 7.64 4.15 -18.94
C TYR A 13 6.62 3.42 -18.05
N TYR A 14 5.75 4.21 -17.41
CA TYR A 14 4.63 3.72 -16.60
C TYR A 14 3.32 3.98 -17.34
N ILE A 15 2.36 3.06 -17.22
CA ILE A 15 1.06 3.15 -17.87
C ILE A 15 -0.06 3.12 -16.83
N ASP A 16 -1.11 3.89 -17.05
CA ASP A 16 -2.31 3.85 -16.22
C ASP A 16 -2.96 2.46 -16.29
N ARG A 17 -3.12 1.80 -15.13
CA ARG A 17 -3.69 0.45 -15.06
C ARG A 17 -4.99 0.44 -14.27
N PRO A 18 -6.14 0.13 -14.89
CA PRO A 18 -7.37 -0.07 -14.13
C PRO A 18 -7.23 -1.30 -13.24
N PHE A 19 -7.78 -1.23 -12.04
CA PHE A 19 -7.85 -2.34 -11.10
C PHE A 19 -9.12 -2.25 -10.27
N THR A 20 -9.58 -3.40 -9.80
CA THR A 20 -10.73 -3.50 -8.90
C THR A 20 -10.23 -3.63 -7.47
N CYS A 21 -10.74 -2.78 -6.57
CA CYS A 21 -10.38 -2.84 -5.16
C CYS A 21 -10.87 -4.15 -4.53
N CYS A 22 -9.97 -4.86 -3.84
CA CYS A 22 -10.31 -6.10 -3.14
C CYS A 22 -11.31 -5.91 -1.99
N ASP A 23 -11.22 -4.79 -1.24
CA ASP A 23 -12.08 -4.56 -0.08
C ASP A 23 -13.48 -4.03 -0.45
N CYS A 24 -13.60 -3.07 -1.37
CA CYS A 24 -14.86 -2.39 -1.67
C CYS A 24 -15.42 -2.66 -3.08
N GLY A 25 -14.68 -3.36 -3.94
CA GLY A 25 -15.10 -3.66 -5.31
C GLY A 25 -15.09 -2.48 -6.28
N LYS A 26 -14.69 -1.27 -5.85
CA LYS A 26 -14.62 -0.09 -6.72
C LYS A 26 -13.50 -0.23 -7.74
N GLU A 27 -13.78 0.16 -8.98
CA GLU A 27 -12.78 0.29 -10.04
C GLU A 27 -12.03 1.62 -9.90
N GLU A 28 -10.71 1.55 -9.85
CA GLU A 28 -9.82 2.70 -9.77
C GLU A 28 -8.65 2.52 -10.76
N ILE A 29 -8.04 3.63 -11.17
CA ILE A 29 -6.88 3.61 -12.05
C ILE A 29 -5.63 3.79 -11.20
N TRP A 30 -4.71 2.84 -11.28
CA TRP A 30 -3.37 3.00 -10.75
C TRP A 30 -2.56 3.85 -11.71
N LYS A 31 -2.41 5.12 -11.38
CA LYS A 31 -1.79 6.10 -12.27
C LYS A 31 -0.31 5.83 -12.46
N ALA A 32 0.20 6.15 -13.65
CA ALA A 32 1.62 6.10 -13.97
C ALA A 32 2.48 6.87 -12.96
N ILE A 33 2.00 8.03 -12.48
CA ILE A 33 2.70 8.84 -11.48
C ILE A 33 2.79 8.15 -10.11
N ASP A 34 1.72 7.46 -9.69
CA ASP A 34 1.69 6.74 -8.42
C ASP A 34 2.57 5.48 -8.48
N GLN A 35 2.63 4.84 -9.65
CA GLN A 35 3.55 3.73 -9.92
C GLN A 35 5.01 4.18 -9.82
N LYS A 36 5.34 5.30 -10.49
CA LYS A 36 6.69 5.87 -10.45
C LYS A 36 7.15 6.12 -9.02
N TRP A 37 6.35 6.84 -8.24
CA TRP A 37 6.66 7.09 -6.83
C TRP A 37 6.81 5.80 -6.01
N TYR A 38 5.91 4.82 -6.22
CA TYR A 38 5.97 3.55 -5.49
C TYR A 38 7.25 2.76 -5.76
N ILE A 39 7.72 2.77 -7.02
CA ILE A 39 8.92 2.03 -7.43
C ILE A 39 10.20 2.79 -7.09
N GLU A 40 10.28 4.07 -7.40
CA GLU A 40 11.52 4.85 -7.27
C GLU A 40 11.71 5.39 -5.84
N ASP A 41 10.72 6.08 -5.29
CA ASP A 41 10.82 6.71 -3.97
C ASP A 41 10.57 5.71 -2.84
N ALA A 42 9.48 4.95 -2.94
CA ALA A 42 9.10 3.98 -1.90
C ALA A 42 9.85 2.65 -1.99
N LYS A 43 10.67 2.45 -3.04
CA LYS A 43 11.46 1.23 -3.30
C LYS A 43 10.64 -0.05 -3.25
N GLY A 44 9.38 0.04 -3.69
CA GLY A 44 8.46 -1.07 -3.77
C GLY A 44 8.87 -2.08 -4.84
N HIS A 45 8.26 -3.26 -4.79
CA HIS A 45 8.53 -4.32 -5.75
C HIS A 45 7.97 -3.95 -7.14
N ILE A 46 8.76 -4.12 -8.20
CA ILE A 46 8.37 -3.77 -9.58
C ILE A 46 7.12 -4.50 -10.08
N ASP A 47 6.97 -5.77 -9.71
CA ASP A 47 5.79 -6.57 -10.04
C ASP A 47 4.58 -6.30 -9.13
N ALA A 48 4.68 -5.37 -8.17
CA ALA A 48 3.54 -5.01 -7.34
C ALA A 48 2.42 -4.40 -8.21
N LYS A 49 1.17 -4.61 -7.79
CA LYS A 49 0.00 -4.00 -8.41
C LYS A 49 -0.85 -3.34 -7.34
N ALA A 50 -1.54 -2.25 -7.70
CA ALA A 50 -2.57 -1.70 -6.83
C ALA A 50 -3.72 -2.70 -6.68
N ILE A 51 -4.02 -3.06 -5.43
CA ILE A 51 -5.10 -3.99 -5.06
C ILE A 51 -6.19 -3.33 -4.21
N ARG A 52 -5.93 -2.12 -3.68
CA ARG A 52 -6.85 -1.36 -2.84
C ARG A 52 -6.97 0.04 -3.39
N CYS A 53 -8.18 0.61 -3.42
CA CYS A 53 -8.39 1.99 -3.83
C CYS A 53 -7.85 2.99 -2.80
N HIS A 54 -7.72 4.25 -3.19
CA HIS A 54 -7.27 5.32 -2.29
C HIS A 54 -8.07 5.37 -0.98
N ASP A 55 -9.40 5.32 -1.07
CA ASP A 55 -10.30 5.39 0.07
C ASP A 55 -10.06 4.25 1.07
N CYS A 56 -9.88 3.03 0.57
CA CYS A 56 -9.57 1.86 1.41
C CYS A 56 -8.16 1.94 2.02
N ARG A 57 -7.18 2.51 1.31
CA ARG A 57 -5.83 2.74 1.86
C ARG A 57 -5.85 3.78 2.99
N VAL A 58 -6.63 4.86 2.85
CA VAL A 58 -6.77 5.88 3.90
C VAL A 58 -7.44 5.29 5.14
N LYS A 59 -8.58 4.60 4.97
CA LYS A 59 -9.28 3.94 6.09
C LYS A 59 -8.37 2.97 6.84
N LEU A 60 -7.57 2.18 6.11
CA LEU A 60 -6.63 1.25 6.72
C LEU A 60 -5.51 1.98 7.51
N LYS A 61 -5.02 3.12 7.01
CA LYS A 61 -4.05 3.95 7.74
C LYS A 61 -4.67 4.50 9.02
N GLU A 62 -5.91 4.99 8.97
CA GLU A 62 -6.63 5.49 10.15
C GLU A 62 -6.83 4.39 11.19
N GLN A 63 -7.18 3.17 10.77
CA GLN A 63 -7.32 2.01 11.64
C GLN A 63 -5.99 1.59 12.28
N ASN A 64 -4.89 1.59 11.52
CA ASN A 64 -3.56 1.26 12.06
C ASN A 64 -2.97 2.39 12.92
N THR A 65 -3.49 3.61 12.83
CA THR A 65 -3.08 4.75 13.66
C THR A 65 -3.80 4.76 15.02
N GLN A 66 -4.66 3.78 15.31
CA GLN A 66 -5.18 3.63 16.67
C GLN A 66 -4.05 3.27 17.63
N PRO A 67 -3.92 3.99 18.77
CA PRO A 67 -2.95 3.63 19.79
C PRO A 67 -3.30 2.23 20.31
N VAL A 68 -2.38 1.29 20.12
CA VAL A 68 -2.38 0.04 20.88
C VAL A 68 -2.31 0.39 22.36
N GLY A 69 -3.45 0.33 23.04
CA GLY A 69 -3.52 0.63 24.45
C GLY A 69 -4.91 0.44 25.03
N LEU A 70 -5.25 -0.81 25.39
CA LEU A 70 -5.76 -1.15 26.73
C LEU A 70 -6.00 -2.67 26.87
N GLY A 71 -4.95 -3.41 27.20
CA GLY A 71 -5.10 -4.73 27.83
C GLY A 71 -5.18 -4.55 29.35
N ASN A 72 -6.35 -4.22 29.87
CA ASN A 72 -6.62 -4.21 31.31
C ASN A 72 -6.47 -5.64 31.87
N VAL A 73 -5.34 -5.95 32.53
CA VAL A 73 -5.24 -7.12 33.43
C VAL A 73 -5.84 -6.78 34.79
N ALA A 74 -7.16 -6.58 34.83
CA ALA A 74 -7.90 -6.62 36.08
C ALA A 74 -8.12 -8.08 36.47
N SER A 75 -7.20 -8.68 37.23
CA SER A 75 -7.51 -9.87 38.04
C SER A 75 -6.41 -10.34 38.98
N ARG A 76 -6.81 -10.50 40.26
CA ARG A 76 -6.36 -11.49 41.27
C ARG A 76 -5.06 -11.11 41.99
N ARG A 77 -4.96 -11.07 43.33
CA ARG A 77 -5.65 -11.70 44.48
C ARG A 77 -5.28 -10.87 45.74
N ALA A 78 -6.23 -10.67 46.65
CA ALA A 78 -6.31 -11.27 47.99
C ALA A 78 -5.22 -10.81 48.97
#